data_AF-A0A5K1JZJ6-F1
#
_entry.id   AF-A0A5K1JZJ6-F1
#
_cell.length_a   1.000
_cell.length_b   1.000
_cell.length_c   1.000
_cell.angle_alpha   90.00
_cell.angle_beta   90.00
_cell.angle_gamma   90.00
#
_symmetry.space_group_name_H-M   'P 1'
#
loop_
_entity.id
_entity.type
_entity.pdbx_description
1 polymer ?
#
loop_
_entity_poly.entity_id
_entity_poly.type
_entity_poly.pdbx_seq_one_letter_code
_entity_poly.pdbx_strand_id
1 'polypeptide(L)'
;MSHISAIYGSNSDSEILNSLYTIANNTGGLGLIHESISIYDGQYTRPWFAWANSYFGEMLLDLAQRKPHLIFTDGQPYTPGQ
;
A
#
# COMPACT_ATOMS: atom_id res chain seq x y z
N MET A 1 4.32 -7.77 -2.58
CA MET A 1 2.83 -7.76 -2.54
C MET A 1 2.20 -8.33 -1.26
N SER A 2 2.87 -9.19 -0.49
CA SER A 2 2.33 -9.77 0.76
C SER A 2 1.77 -8.71 1.74
N HIS A 3 2.46 -7.58 1.88
CA HIS A 3 2.00 -6.46 2.70
C HIS A 3 0.66 -5.86 2.24
N ILE A 4 0.39 -5.79 0.93
CA ILE A 4 -0.88 -5.29 0.39
C ILE A 4 -2.02 -6.23 0.81
N SER A 5 -1.82 -7.54 0.64
CA SER A 5 -2.81 -8.54 1.06
C SER A 5 -2.99 -8.59 2.59
N ALA A 6 -1.93 -8.36 3.36
CA ALA A 6 -2.02 -8.25 4.82
C ALA A 6 -2.89 -7.07 5.26
N ILE A 7 -2.83 -5.93 4.55
CA ILE A 7 -3.67 -4.77 4.84
C ILE A 7 -5.15 -5.08 4.62
N TYR A 8 -5.50 -5.75 3.53
CA TYR A 8 -6.89 -6.19 3.28
C TYR A 8 -7.41 -7.14 4.37
N GLY A 9 -6.56 -8.03 4.86
CA GLY A 9 -6.92 -9.02 5.88
C GLY A 9 -6.93 -8.48 7.32
N SER A 10 -6.49 -7.25 7.56
CA SER A 10 -6.35 -6.70 8.92
C SER A 10 -7.37 -5.62 9.25
N ASN A 11 -7.82 -5.65 10.50
CA ASN A 11 -8.63 -4.62 11.13
C ASN A 11 -7.84 -3.75 12.12
N SER A 12 -6.58 -4.11 12.39
CA SER A 12 -5.70 -3.40 13.33
C SER A 12 -5.02 -2.22 12.63
N ASP A 13 -5.31 -1.01 13.10
CA ASP A 13 -4.74 0.22 12.54
C ASP A 13 -3.21 0.22 12.59
N SER A 14 -2.62 -0.32 13.67
CA SER A 14 -1.17 -0.39 13.82
C SER A 14 -0.51 -1.35 12.82
N GLU A 15 -1.12 -2.50 12.53
CA GLU A 15 -0.62 -3.46 11.53
C GLU A 15 -0.71 -2.90 10.12
N ILE A 16 -1.83 -2.24 9.82
CA ILE A 16 -2.06 -1.57 8.54
C ILE A 16 -1.00 -0.49 8.32
N LEU A 17 -0.81 0.41 9.30
CA LEU A 17 0.18 1.48 9.23
C LEU A 17 1.60 0.91 9.08
N ASN A 18 1.97 -0.11 9.84
CA ASN A 18 3.29 -0.75 9.71
C ASN A 18 3.52 -1.29 8.29
N SER A 19 2.50 -1.91 7.69
CA SER A 19 2.58 -2.42 6.31
C SER A 19 2.66 -1.29 5.28
N LEU A 20 1.87 -0.22 5.46
CA LEU A 20 1.92 0.97 4.60
C LEU A 20 3.30 1.64 4.66
N TYR A 21 3.86 1.85 5.85
CA TYR A 21 5.21 2.39 6.03
C TYR A 21 6.27 1.50 5.39
N THR A 22 6.14 0.18 5.54
CA THR A 22 7.05 -0.77 4.91
C THR A 22 7.01 -0.63 3.38
N ILE A 23 5.82 -0.52 2.79
CA ILE A 23 5.69 -0.35 1.33
C ILE A 23 6.28 1.00 0.90
N ALA A 24 5.86 2.11 1.53
CA ALA A 24 6.24 3.46 1.14
C ALA A 24 7.76 3.70 1.20
N ASN A 25 8.44 3.11 2.19
CA ASN A 25 9.88 3.25 2.38
C ASN A 25 10.72 2.33 1.48
N ASN A 26 10.10 1.38 0.76
CA ASN A 26 10.81 0.37 -0.03
C ASN A 26 10.36 0.40 -1.52
N THR A 27 10.34 1.59 -2.13
CA THR A 27 9.97 1.76 -3.56
C THR A 27 11.16 1.97 -4.49
N GLY A 28 12.40 1.79 -3.98
CA GLY A 28 13.61 2.07 -4.75
C GLY A 28 13.73 3.52 -5.23
N GLY A 29 13.00 4.46 -4.60
CA GLY A 29 12.91 5.86 -5.00
C GLY A 29 11.96 6.13 -6.18
N LEU A 30 11.32 5.11 -6.75
CA LEU A 30 10.46 5.24 -7.92
C LEU A 30 9.00 5.58 -7.57
N GLY A 31 8.58 5.36 -6.33
CA GLY A 31 7.18 5.47 -5.93
C GLY A 31 6.27 4.42 -6.58
N LEU A 32 6.84 3.34 -7.13
CA LEU A 32 6.13 2.22 -7.74
C LEU A 32 6.25 0.97 -6.88
N ILE A 33 5.36 0.00 -7.12
CA ILE A 33 5.37 -1.29 -6.45
C ILE A 33 6.15 -2.31 -7.29
N HIS A 34 7.11 -2.95 -6.63
CA HIS A 34 7.91 -4.04 -7.20
C HIS A 34 7.29 -5.41 -6.91
N GLU A 35 7.63 -6.40 -7.72
CA GLU A 35 7.15 -7.77 -7.52
C GLU A 35 7.70 -8.36 -6.22
N SER A 36 9.02 -8.24 -6.03
CA SER A 36 9.74 -8.64 -4.83
C SER A 36 10.89 -7.67 -4.54
N ILE A 37 11.26 -7.58 -3.26
CA ILE A 37 12.34 -6.72 -2.75
C ILE A 37 13.15 -7.56 -1.77
N SER A 38 14.47 -7.51 -1.88
CA SER A 38 15.41 -8.16 -0.98
C SER A 38 15.52 -7.39 0.33
N ILE A 39 15.44 -8.11 1.45
CA ILE A 39 15.54 -7.54 2.80
C ILE A 39 16.98 -7.15 3.20
N TYR A 40 17.98 -7.63 2.45
CA TYR A 40 19.39 -7.44 2.80
C TYR A 40 19.99 -6.19 2.14
N ASP A 41 19.60 -5.94 0.89
CA ASP A 41 20.24 -4.93 0.03
C ASP A 41 19.24 -4.07 -0.76
N GLY A 42 17.93 -4.28 -0.58
CA GLY A 42 16.88 -3.50 -1.24
C GLY A 42 16.77 -3.71 -2.74
N GLN A 43 17.49 -4.67 -3.32
CA GLN A 43 17.36 -5.02 -4.74
C GLN A 43 15.96 -5.54 -5.02
N TYR A 44 15.40 -5.16 -6.17
CA TYR A 44 14.03 -5.49 -6.52
C TYR A 44 13.92 -6.02 -7.94
N THR A 45 12.87 -6.82 -8.18
CA THR A 45 12.53 -7.29 -9.52
C THR A 45 11.37 -6.47 -10.10
N ARG A 46 11.40 -6.31 -11.43
CA ARG A 46 10.38 -5.60 -12.22
C ARG A 46 10.23 -4.13 -11.80
N PRO A 47 11.03 -3.22 -12.37
CA PRO A 47 10.94 -1.78 -12.06
C PRO A 47 9.57 -1.18 -12.40
N TRP A 48 8.86 -1.77 -13.37
CA TRP A 48 7.49 -1.41 -13.70
C TRP A 48 6.61 -2.65 -13.75
N PHE A 49 5.71 -2.77 -12.77
CA PHE A 49 4.75 -3.87 -12.69
C PHE A 49 3.33 -3.33 -12.53
N ALA A 50 2.69 -3.04 -13.67
CA ALA A 50 1.39 -2.38 -13.72
C ALA A 50 0.33 -3.04 -12.84
N TRP A 51 0.25 -4.36 -12.82
CA TRP A 51 -0.72 -5.07 -11.99
C TRP A 51 -0.50 -4.85 -10.49
N ALA A 52 0.75 -4.90 -10.02
CA ALA A 52 1.06 -4.64 -8.61
C ALA A 52 0.74 -3.18 -8.21
N ASN A 53 0.96 -2.22 -9.12
CA ASN A 53 0.57 -0.83 -8.93
C ASN A 53 -0.95 -0.68 -8.82
N SER A 54 -1.71 -1.31 -9.70
CA SER A 54 -3.18 -1.29 -9.64
C SER A 54 -3.69 -1.93 -8.35
N TYR A 55 -3.12 -3.07 -7.94
CA TYR A 55 -3.53 -3.75 -6.71
C TYR A 55 -3.27 -2.89 -5.45
N PHE A 56 -2.16 -2.15 -5.43
CA PHE A 56 -1.90 -1.15 -4.38
C PHE A 56 -2.90 0.02 -4.43
N GLY A 57 -3.26 0.49 -5.62
CA GLY A 57 -4.26 1.54 -5.80
C GLY A 57 -5.64 1.11 -5.32
N GLU A 58 -6.08 -0.09 -5.65
CA GLU A 58 -7.34 -0.68 -5.15
C GLU A 58 -7.35 -0.78 -3.62
N MET A 59 -6.21 -1.11 -3.02
CA MET A 59 -6.08 -1.18 -1.55
C MET A 59 -6.18 0.19 -0.90
N LEU A 60 -5.60 1.23 -1.52
CA LEU A 60 -5.75 2.60 -1.03
C LEU A 60 -7.20 3.08 -1.11
N LEU A 61 -7.93 2.73 -2.17
CA LEU A 61 -9.35 3.07 -2.30
C LEU A 61 -10.20 2.36 -1.25
N ASP A 62 -9.92 1.09 -0.95
CA ASP A 62 -10.54 0.37 0.16
C ASP A 62 -10.30 1.08 1.50
N LEU A 63 -9.05 1.42 1.82
CA LEU A 63 -8.70 2.17 3.03
C LEU A 63 -9.37 3.54 3.09
N ALA A 64 -9.43 4.25 1.97
CA ALA A 64 -10.07 5.56 1.84
C ALA A 64 -11.55 5.50 2.24
N GLN A 65 -12.22 4.36 1.98
CA GLN A 65 -13.61 4.16 2.37
C GLN A 65 -13.74 3.67 3.82
N ARG A 66 -12.97 2.64 4.23
CA ARG A 66 -13.18 1.94 5.51
C ARG A 66 -12.45 2.55 6.71
N LYS A 67 -11.28 3.14 6.49
CA LYS A 67 -10.36 3.66 7.52
C LYS A 67 -9.65 4.93 7.01
N PRO A 68 -10.39 5.98 6.60
CA PRO A 68 -9.82 7.18 5.99
C PRO A 68 -8.82 7.90 6.88
N HIS A 69 -8.98 7.86 8.20
CA HIS A 69 -8.09 8.49 9.18
C HIS A 69 -6.65 7.93 9.16
N LEU A 70 -6.43 6.79 8.50
CA LEU A 70 -5.09 6.23 8.33
C LEU A 70 -4.31 6.86 7.17
N ILE A 71 -5.00 7.46 6.19
CA ILE A 71 -4.37 7.97 4.96
C ILE A 71 -4.76 9.41 4.61
N PHE A 72 -5.78 9.98 5.26
CA PHE A 72 -6.22 11.37 5.09
C PHE A 72 -6.16 12.13 6.41
N THR A 73 -5.87 13.42 6.32
CA THR A 73 -5.73 14.31 7.49
C THR A 73 -7.06 14.74 8.10
N ASP A 74 -8.15 14.75 7.33
CA ASP A 74 -9.50 15.14 7.76
C ASP A 74 -10.36 13.93 8.18
N GLY A 75 -9.85 12.71 7.95
CA GLY A 75 -10.54 11.45 8.23
C GLY A 75 -11.84 11.27 7.46
N GLN A 76 -12.07 12.00 6.37
CA GLN A 76 -13.31 11.87 5.61
C GLN A 76 -13.27 10.65 4.68
N PRO A 77 -14.30 9.78 4.70
CA PRO A 77 -14.37 8.65 3.77
C PRO A 77 -14.44 9.12 2.32
N TYR A 78 -13.76 8.39 1.43
CA TYR A 78 -13.84 8.60 -0.02
C TYR A 78 -14.37 7.34 -0.70
N THR A 79 -15.34 7.51 -1.61
CA THR A 79 -15.87 6.43 -2.46
C THR A 79 -15.85 6.91 -3.90
N PRO A 80 -15.14 6.23 -4.82
CA PRO A 80 -15.06 6.66 -6.22
C PRO A 80 -16.45 6.81 -6.86
N GLY A 81 -16.71 7.98 -7.44
CA GLY A 81 -17.96 8.25 -8.17
C GLY A 81 -19.16 8.61 -7.30
N GLN A 82 -18.97 8.84 -5.99
CA GLN A 82 -19.96 9.44 -5.09
C GLN A 82 -19.59 10.89 -4.73
#